data_AF-Q31MD2-F1
#
_entry.id   AF-Q31MD2-F1
#
_cell.length_a   1.000
_cell.length_b   1.000
_cell.length_c   1.000
_cell.angle_alpha   90.00
_cell.angle_beta   90.00
_cell.angle_gamma   90.00
#
_symmetry.space_group_name_H-M   'P 1'
#
loop_
_entity.id
_entity.type
_entity.pdbx_description
1 polymer ?
#
loop_
_entity_poly.entity_id
_entity_poly.type
_entity_poly.pdbx_seq_one_letter_code
_entity_poly.pdbx_strand_id
1 'polypeptide(L)'
;MMPVIADSESKIGIQKLLMQPVLSCGLRIDLAMPTIQQIRCPNCGRPAEREHFASRQVLQTQCPCCDYLLVTCSLTGRVIEAYAPGIGSRPPQWG
;
A
#
# COMPACT_ATOMS: atom_id res chain seq x y z
N MET A 1 38.27 9.89 -28.45
CA MET A 1 38.47 10.67 -27.20
C MET A 1 37.29 11.61 -27.05
N MET A 2 36.27 11.17 -26.34
CA MET A 2 35.03 11.86 -25.97
C MET A 2 34.56 11.20 -24.65
N PRO A 3 33.86 11.93 -23.79
CA PRO A 3 34.09 11.93 -22.34
C PRO A 3 33.36 10.83 -21.56
N VAL A 4 34.03 10.40 -20.48
CA VAL A 4 33.42 9.76 -19.31
C VAL A 4 32.67 10.82 -18.52
N ILE A 5 31.36 10.66 -18.34
CA ILE A 5 30.60 11.37 -17.30
C ILE A 5 29.91 10.28 -16.48
N ALA A 6 30.33 10.21 -15.22
CA ALA A 6 29.77 9.34 -14.20
C ALA A 6 28.33 9.78 -13.90
N ASP A 7 27.37 8.88 -14.07
CA ASP A 7 26.03 9.04 -13.52
C ASP A 7 26.03 8.52 -12.09
N SER A 8 25.97 9.44 -11.14
CA SER A 8 25.91 9.15 -9.72
C SER A 8 24.77 9.92 -9.09
N GLU A 9 23.52 9.51 -9.31
CA GLU A 9 22.42 9.91 -8.42
C GLU A 9 21.49 8.74 -8.10
N SER A 10 21.94 7.96 -7.12
CA SER A 10 21.11 7.10 -6.29
C SER A 10 20.11 7.95 -5.49
N LYS A 11 18.91 8.17 -6.06
CA LYS A 11 17.70 8.60 -5.33
C LYS A 11 16.44 8.15 -6.07
N ILE A 12 16.11 6.86 -6.05
CA ILE A 12 14.74 6.41 -6.32
C ILE A 12 14.05 6.27 -4.95
N GLY A 13 13.83 7.43 -4.34
CA GLY A 13 12.91 7.61 -3.24
C GLY A 13 11.61 8.16 -3.80
N ILE A 14 10.52 7.43 -3.54
CA ILE A 14 9.13 7.88 -3.66
C ILE A 14 8.74 8.42 -5.05
N GLN A 15 8.42 7.52 -5.98
CA GLN A 15 7.49 7.87 -7.06
C GLN A 15 6.37 6.84 -7.15
N LYS A 16 5.61 6.69 -6.06
CA LYS A 16 4.21 6.25 -6.14
C LYS A 16 3.44 7.52 -6.53
N LEU A 17 3.12 7.63 -7.82
CA LEU A 17 2.37 8.72 -8.46
C LEU A 17 1.34 9.34 -7.50
N LEU A 18 1.61 10.55 -7.02
CA LEU A 18 0.55 11.48 -6.65
C LEU A 18 -0.09 11.96 -7.96
N MET A 19 -1.11 11.25 -8.44
CA MET A 19 -2.04 11.79 -9.42
C MET A 19 -3.08 12.63 -8.69
N GLN A 20 -2.85 13.94 -8.59
CA GLN A 20 -3.87 15.00 -8.52
C GLN A 20 -3.22 16.27 -9.11
N PRO A 21 -3.93 17.22 -9.76
CA PRO A 21 -5.39 17.41 -9.78
C PRO A 21 -5.99 17.71 -11.19
N VAL A 22 -7.27 17.39 -11.39
CA VAL A 22 -8.14 18.24 -12.24
C VAL A 22 -9.36 18.65 -11.41
N LEU A 23 -9.25 19.81 -10.77
CA LEU A 23 -10.40 20.52 -10.21
C LEU A 23 -11.21 21.12 -11.37
N SER A 24 -12.40 20.59 -11.62
CA SER A 24 -13.55 21.40 -12.03
C SER A 24 -14.84 20.67 -11.64
N CYS A 25 -15.84 21.45 -11.23
CA CYS A 25 -17.13 21.06 -10.62
C CYS A 25 -17.10 20.73 -9.12
N GLY A 26 -17.69 21.63 -8.34
CA GLY A 26 -17.75 21.57 -6.87
C GLY A 26 -18.64 20.45 -6.34
N LEU A 27 -18.01 19.34 -5.95
CA LEU A 27 -18.56 18.41 -4.98
C LEU A 27 -17.81 18.61 -3.66
N ARG A 28 -18.54 18.89 -2.57
CA ARG A 28 -18.03 18.73 -1.20
C ARG A 28 -17.83 17.25 -0.95
N ILE A 29 -16.73 16.69 -1.43
CA ILE A 29 -16.28 15.37 -1.01
C ILE A 29 -15.57 15.62 0.32
N ASP A 30 -16.15 15.13 1.42
CA ASP A 30 -15.42 14.95 2.67
C ASP A 30 -14.27 13.97 2.40
N LEU A 31 -13.17 14.51 1.86
CA LEU A 31 -11.90 13.82 1.59
C LEU A 31 -11.22 13.58 2.94
N ALA A 32 -11.84 12.77 3.79
CA ALA A 32 -11.16 12.17 4.92
C ALA A 32 -10.08 11.25 4.34
N MET A 33 -8.88 11.81 4.17
CA MET A 33 -7.73 11.10 3.62
C MET A 33 -7.43 9.90 4.53
N PRO A 34 -7.32 8.68 3.99
CA PRO A 34 -7.03 7.52 4.81
C PRO A 34 -5.69 7.71 5.52
N THR A 35 -5.63 7.30 6.79
CA THR A 35 -4.35 7.18 7.49
C THR A 35 -3.69 5.88 7.08
N ILE A 36 -2.46 5.97 6.57
CA ILE A 36 -1.68 4.82 6.11
C ILE A 36 -0.67 4.42 7.19
N GLN A 37 -0.64 3.12 7.53
CA GLN A 37 0.29 2.53 8.47
C GLN A 37 1.11 1.44 7.77
N GLN A 38 2.42 1.43 8.03
CA GLN A 38 3.30 0.35 7.58
C GLN A 38 3.27 -0.78 8.61
N ILE A 39 2.96 -2.00 8.16
CA ILE A 39 2.88 -3.20 9.01
C ILE A 39 3.65 -4.37 8.38
N ARG A 40 3.74 -5.48 9.10
CA ARG A 40 4.15 -6.78 8.54
C ARG A 40 2.91 -7.49 7.99
N CYS A 41 3.03 -8.07 6.80
CA CYS A 41 1.97 -8.87 6.21
C CYS A 41 1.65 -10.09 7.09
N PRO A 42 0.38 -10.32 7.46
CA PRO A 42 0.01 -11.49 8.27
C PRO A 42 0.11 -12.81 7.49
N ASN A 43 0.16 -12.75 6.15
CA ASN A 43 0.38 -13.91 5.30
C ASN A 43 1.89 -14.22 5.20
N CYS A 44 2.68 -13.35 4.55
CA CYS A 44 4.07 -13.67 4.20
C CYS A 44 5.15 -12.99 5.07
N GLY A 45 4.77 -12.16 6.04
CA GLY A 45 5.71 -11.42 6.89
C GLY A 45 6.47 -10.26 6.24
N ARG A 46 6.37 -10.05 4.92
CA ARG A 46 6.99 -8.90 4.21
C ARG A 46 6.29 -7.58 4.55
N PRO A 47 6.91 -6.41 4.27
CA PRO A 47 6.24 -5.11 4.44
C PRO A 47 4.89 -5.05 3.72
N ALA A 48 3.89 -4.47 4.39
CA ALA A 48 2.53 -4.30 3.91
C ALA A 48 1.96 -2.97 4.41
N GLU A 49 0.87 -2.54 3.79
CA GLU A 49 0.20 -1.28 4.11
C GLU A 49 -1.16 -1.57 4.76
N ARG A 50 -1.53 -0.78 5.76
CA ARG A 50 -2.88 -0.75 6.32
C ARG A 50 -3.45 0.67 6.23
N GLU A 51 -4.56 0.81 5.53
CA GLU A 51 -5.29 2.07 5.37
C GLU A 51 -6.53 2.08 6.28
N HIS A 52 -6.67 3.16 7.06
CA HIS A 52 -7.86 3.39 7.88
C HIS A 52 -8.74 4.47 7.26
N PHE A 53 -9.89 4.06 6.73
CA PHE A 53 -10.92 4.94 6.19
C PHE A 53 -11.95 5.23 7.26
N ALA A 54 -11.68 6.22 8.11
CA ALA A 54 -12.54 6.57 9.25
C ALA A 54 -14.00 6.89 8.83
N SER A 55 -14.18 7.60 7.71
CA SER A 55 -15.51 7.94 7.18
C SER A 55 -16.34 6.73 6.74
N ARG A 56 -15.67 5.63 6.36
CA ARG A 56 -16.32 4.39 5.91
C ARG A 56 -16.29 3.29 6.97
N GLN A 57 -15.65 3.54 8.12
CA GLN A 57 -15.41 2.54 9.16
C GLN A 57 -14.75 1.27 8.61
N VAL A 58 -13.77 1.46 7.71
CA VAL A 58 -13.07 0.37 7.02
C VAL A 58 -11.57 0.41 7.35
N LEU A 59 -11.01 -0.76 7.62
CA LEU A 59 -9.59 -1.02 7.63
C LEU A 59 -9.25 -1.94 6.46
N GLN A 60 -8.39 -1.47 5.56
CA GLN A 60 -7.88 -2.24 4.43
C GLN A 60 -6.41 -2.55 4.65
N THR A 61 -6.03 -3.83 4.67
CA THR A 61 -4.65 -4.29 4.74
C THR A 61 -4.28 -4.94 3.41
N GLN A 62 -3.19 -4.50 2.80
CA GLN A 62 -2.71 -5.00 1.50
C GLN A 62 -1.22 -5.28 1.52
N CYS A 63 -0.80 -6.40 0.92
CA CYS A 63 0.62 -6.74 0.75
C CYS A 63 0.97 -6.86 -0.73
N PRO A 64 1.88 -6.02 -1.24
CA PRO A 64 2.30 -6.07 -2.65
C PRO A 64 3.22 -7.27 -2.97
N CYS A 65 3.70 -8.01 -1.95
CA CYS A 65 4.63 -9.13 -2.17
C CYS A 65 3.95 -10.46 -2.41
N CYS A 66 2.74 -10.66 -1.87
CA CYS A 66 2.03 -11.94 -1.94
C CYS A 66 0.54 -11.74 -2.22
N ASP A 67 0.17 -10.57 -2.72
CA ASP A 67 -1.20 -10.16 -3.04
C ASP A 67 -2.23 -10.39 -1.92
N TYR A 68 -1.80 -10.41 -0.65
CA TYR A 68 -2.71 -10.54 0.49
C TYR A 68 -3.56 -9.27 0.62
N LEU A 69 -4.88 -9.45 0.71
CA LEU A 69 -5.86 -8.39 0.95
C LEU A 69 -6.77 -8.79 2.13
N LEU A 70 -6.97 -7.88 3.06
CA LEU A 70 -7.96 -8.02 4.13
C LEU A 70 -8.66 -6.69 4.37
N VAL A 71 -9.97 -6.67 4.15
CA VAL A 71 -10.85 -5.53 4.43
C VAL A 71 -11.75 -5.89 5.59
N THR A 72 -11.73 -5.07 6.65
CA THR A 72 -12.51 -5.28 7.86
C THR A 72 -13.25 -4.02 8.28
N CYS A 73 -14.36 -4.19 9.00
CA CYS A 73 -15.01 -3.09 9.69
C CYS A 73 -14.12 -2.62 10.85
N SER A 74 -13.74 -1.35 10.88
CA SER A 74 -12.84 -0.80 11.91
C SER A 74 -13.46 -0.79 13.31
N LEU A 75 -14.79 -0.78 13.41
CA LEU A 75 -15.50 -0.82 14.69
C LEU A 75 -15.70 -2.23 15.25
N THR A 76 -16.02 -3.20 14.38
CA THR A 76 -16.44 -4.54 14.80
C THR A 76 -15.40 -5.62 14.53
N GLY A 77 -14.39 -5.34 13.70
CA GLY A 77 -13.41 -6.32 13.23
C GLY A 77 -13.96 -7.36 12.26
N ARG A 78 -15.26 -7.30 11.90
CA ARG A 78 -15.85 -8.22 10.93
C ARG A 78 -15.17 -8.12 9.58
N VAL A 79 -14.88 -9.26 8.98
CA VAL A 79 -14.32 -9.35 7.63
C VAL A 79 -15.40 -8.97 6.62
N ILE A 80 -15.06 -8.00 5.77
CA ILE A 80 -15.89 -7.55 4.65
C ILE A 80 -15.43 -8.26 3.38
N GLU A 81 -14.11 -8.28 3.16
CA GLU A 81 -13.47 -8.93 2.01
C GLU A 81 -12.11 -9.48 2.45
N ALA A 82 -11.74 -10.66 1.95
CA ALA A 82 -10.45 -11.25 2.22
C ALA A 82 -9.96 -12.07 1.03
N TYR A 83 -8.67 -11.93 0.72
CA TYR A 83 -7.96 -12.73 -0.26
C TYR A 83 -6.57 -13.06 0.27
N ALA A 84 -6.24 -14.35 0.30
CA ALA A 84 -4.97 -14.85 0.80
C ALA A 84 -4.40 -15.91 -0.17
N PRO A 85 -3.43 -15.54 -1.02
CA PRO A 85 -2.73 -16.49 -1.85
C PRO A 85 -1.99 -17.53 -0.99
N GLY A 86 -2.04 -18.78 -1.45
CA GLY A 86 -1.24 -19.85 -0.86
C GLY A 86 0.23 -19.48 -0.94
N ILE A 87 0.88 -19.36 0.22
CA ILE A 87 2.33 -19.17 0.28
C ILE A 87 2.93 -20.51 -0.07
N GLY A 88 3.26 -20.73 -1.34
CA GLY A 88 4.16 -21.81 -1.71
C GLY A 88 5.40 -21.69 -0.83
N SER A 89 5.83 -22.79 -0.22
CA SER A 89 6.96 -22.87 0.72
C SER A 89 8.30 -22.51 0.05
N ARG A 90 8.43 -21.29 -0.46
CA ARG A 90 9.68 -20.76 -0.95
C ARG A 90 10.41 -20.21 0.28
N PRO A 91 11.55 -20.81 0.67
CA PRO A 91 12.30 -20.31 1.81
C PRO A 91 12.67 -18.85 1.58
N PRO A 92 12.82 -18.06 2.66
CA PRO A 92 13.11 -16.65 2.50
C PRO A 92 14.48 -16.48 1.83
N GLN A 93 14.47 -15.93 0.61
CA GLN A 93 15.67 -15.36 0.01
C GLN A 93 15.98 -14.06 0.79
N TRP A 94 16.75 -14.20 1.85
CA TRP A 94 17.60 -13.12 2.33
C TRP A 94 18.88 -13.25 1.52
N GLY A 95 18.92 -12.52 0.41
CA GLY A 95 20.16 -12.22 -0.31
C GLY A 95 20.73 -10.93 0.25
#